data_AF-A0A401RGW3-F1
#
_entry.id   AF-A0A401RGW3-F1
#
_cell.length_a   1.000
_cell.length_b   1.000
_cell.length_c   1.000
_cell.angle_alpha   90.00
_cell.angle_beta   90.00
_cell.angle_gamma   90.00
#
_symmetry.space_group_name_H-M   'P 1'
#
loop_
_entity.id
_entity.type
_entity.pdbx_description
1 polymer ?
#
loop_
_entity_poly.entity_id
_entity_poly.type
_entity_poly.pdbx_seq_one_letter_code
_entity_poly.pdbx_strand_id
1 'polypeptide(L)'
;MVCLFSVHDGYKEDVSCLNRDPSKVIIVDCKKEAFSLQPFNGIALKKWDGNSDDRTLYELAAFLKTIAMNGVEDIRTVLENYALEDDPIEAFKKRQELLAQEEQQRITDRSQQKSSGLSLGSLTSKLWQRSKPQ
;
A
#
# COMPACT_ATOMS: atom_id res chain seq x y z
N MET A 1 12.38 -0.81 12.91
CA MET A 1 11.89 -2.06 12.33
C MET A 1 13.10 -2.91 11.97
N VAL A 2 13.17 -4.14 12.45
CA VAL A 2 14.24 -5.08 12.09
C VAL A 2 13.61 -6.21 11.28
N CYS A 3 14.17 -6.49 10.10
CA CYS A 3 13.75 -7.62 9.27
C CYS A 3 14.78 -8.74 9.38
N LEU A 4 14.33 -9.94 9.71
CA LEU A 4 15.16 -11.14 9.64
C LEU A 4 14.78 -11.94 8.40
N PHE A 5 15.79 -12.28 7.60
CA PHE A 5 15.67 -13.20 6.48
C PHE A 5 16.29 -14.52 6.91
N SER A 6 15.52 -15.60 6.91
CA SER A 6 16.06 -16.93 7.14
C SER A 6 16.23 -17.68 5.80
N VAL A 7 17.34 -18.41 5.70
CA VAL A 7 17.71 -19.24 4.53
C VAL A 7 17.94 -20.69 4.95
N HIS A 8 17.70 -21.04 6.22
CA HIS A 8 18.00 -22.38 6.74
C HIS A 8 16.73 -23.21 6.91
N ASP A 9 16.75 -24.42 6.34
CA ASP A 9 15.61 -25.33 6.35
C ASP A 9 15.40 -25.95 7.75
N GLY A 10 14.24 -25.64 8.36
CA GLY A 10 13.69 -26.40 9.48
C GLY A 10 13.92 -25.84 10.89
N TYR A 11 14.57 -24.68 11.03
CA TYR A 11 14.68 -24.01 12.33
C TYR A 11 13.48 -23.07 12.55
N LYS A 12 12.84 -23.16 13.71
CA LYS A 12 11.79 -22.23 14.11
C LYS A 12 12.44 -21.02 14.76
N GLU A 13 12.18 -19.84 14.20
CA GLU A 13 12.72 -18.60 14.75
C GLU A 13 11.84 -18.12 15.90
N ASP A 14 12.43 -17.99 17.08
CA ASP A 14 11.78 -17.37 18.22
C ASP A 14 12.28 -15.92 18.36
N VAL A 15 11.43 -14.96 18.00
CA VAL A 15 11.74 -13.53 18.13
C VAL A 15 11.93 -13.14 19.59
N SER A 16 11.39 -13.88 20.55
CA SER A 16 11.58 -13.57 21.97
C SER A 16 13.03 -13.74 22.41
N CYS A 17 13.81 -14.54 21.70
CA CYS A 17 15.25 -14.69 21.89
C CYS A 17 16.05 -13.53 21.28
N LEU A 18 15.42 -12.68 20.48
CA LEU A 18 16.05 -11.46 19.97
C LEU A 18 15.94 -10.38 21.04
N ASN A 19 17.05 -9.69 21.32
CA ASN A 19 17.06 -8.52 22.21
C ASN A 19 16.43 -7.30 21.51
N ARG A 20 15.19 -7.45 21.04
CA ARG A 20 14.42 -6.50 20.23
C ARG A 20 12.94 -6.63 20.61
N ASP A 21 12.23 -5.50 20.56
CA ASP A 21 10.79 -5.46 20.77
C ASP A 21 10.05 -6.20 19.63
N PRO A 22 9.29 -7.27 19.91
CA PRO A 22 8.52 -8.00 18.90
C PRO A 22 7.52 -7.13 18.14
N SER A 23 7.06 -6.02 18.72
CA SER A 23 6.18 -5.05 18.02
C SER A 23 6.85 -4.35 16.84
N LYS A 24 8.18 -4.49 16.70
CA LYS A 24 9.01 -3.87 15.66
C LYS A 24 9.81 -4.88 14.82
N VAL A 25 9.54 -6.17 14.94
CA VAL A 25 10.28 -7.24 14.25
C VAL A 25 9.40 -7.94 13.22
N ILE A 26 9.90 -8.06 11.99
CA ILE A 26 9.28 -8.83 10.91
C ILE A 26 10.22 -9.98 10.52
N ILE A 27 9.70 -11.20 10.47
CA ILE A 27 10.33 -12.38 9.89
C ILE A 27 9.87 -12.48 8.44
N VAL A 28 10.82 -12.65 7.52
CA VAL A 28 10.53 -12.91 6.11
C VAL A 28 11.11 -14.27 5.75
N ASP A 29 10.24 -15.17 5.32
CA ASP A 29 10.60 -16.55 4.95
C ASP A 29 9.76 -17.00 3.74
N CYS A 30 10.14 -18.10 3.08
CA CYS A 30 9.30 -18.76 2.08
C CYS A 30 8.33 -19.78 2.70
N LYS A 31 8.52 -20.14 3.98
CA LYS A 31 7.79 -21.18 4.70
C LYS A 31 7.07 -20.60 5.91
N LYS A 32 5.74 -20.80 5.99
CA LYS A 32 4.94 -20.32 7.13
C LYS A 32 5.38 -20.96 8.46
N GLU A 33 5.98 -22.15 8.40
CA GLU A 33 6.45 -22.90 9.56
C GLU A 33 7.59 -22.18 10.31
N ALA A 34 8.40 -21.39 9.60
CA ALA A 34 9.57 -20.69 10.14
C ALA A 34 9.21 -19.72 11.28
N PHE A 35 8.00 -19.13 11.21
CA PHE A 35 7.47 -18.21 12.20
C PHE A 35 6.21 -18.75 12.89
N SER A 36 6.04 -20.08 12.92
CA SER A 36 4.88 -20.71 13.56
C SER A 36 4.74 -20.42 15.06
N LEU A 37 5.84 -20.08 15.75
CA LEU A 37 5.82 -19.66 17.16
C LEU A 37 5.22 -18.25 17.33
N GLN A 38 5.26 -17.43 16.28
CA GLN A 38 4.84 -16.04 16.28
C GLN A 38 4.18 -15.69 14.93
N PRO A 39 2.98 -16.23 14.66
CA PRO A 39 2.35 -16.16 13.34
C PRO A 39 2.12 -14.73 12.83
N PHE A 40 1.97 -13.77 13.75
CA PHE A 40 1.73 -12.36 13.43
C PHE A 40 3.01 -11.54 13.25
N ASN A 41 4.19 -12.16 13.36
CA ASN A 41 5.48 -11.52 13.11
C ASN A 41 6.07 -11.91 11.75
N GLY A 42 5.42 -12.80 10.98
CA GLY A 42 5.98 -13.35 9.75
C GLY A 42 5.23 -12.98 8.47
N ILE A 43 5.97 -12.92 7.37
CA ILE A 43 5.45 -12.87 6.01
C ILE A 43 6.06 -14.02 5.23
N ALA A 44 5.19 -14.87 4.68
CA ALA A 44 5.58 -15.93 3.75
C ALA A 44 5.60 -15.38 2.32
N LEU A 45 6.76 -15.45 1.67
CA LEU A 45 6.93 -15.14 0.26
C LEU A 45 6.80 -16.40 -0.60
N LYS A 46 6.45 -16.21 -1.87
CA LYS A 46 6.65 -17.26 -2.88
C LYS A 46 8.15 -17.56 -3.01
N LYS A 47 8.49 -18.84 -3.09
CA LYS A 47 9.86 -19.26 -3.34
C LYS A 47 10.29 -18.78 -4.73
N TRP A 48 11.44 -18.11 -4.80
CA TRP A 48 12.01 -17.70 -6.08
C TRP A 48 12.34 -18.93 -6.93
N ASP A 49 11.88 -18.91 -8.18
CA ASP A 49 12.02 -20.01 -9.15
C ASP A 49 13.18 -19.80 -10.12
N GLY A 50 13.92 -18.69 -10.00
CA GLY A 50 15.00 -18.31 -10.90
C GLY A 50 14.59 -17.29 -11.97
N ASN A 51 13.32 -16.87 -12.02
CA ASN A 51 12.86 -15.86 -12.97
C ASN A 51 13.54 -14.50 -12.71
N SER A 52 14.19 -13.94 -13.74
CA SER A 52 14.86 -12.64 -13.68
C SER A 52 13.90 -11.45 -13.68
N ASP A 53 12.67 -11.66 -14.14
CA ASP A 53 11.62 -10.64 -14.12
C ASP A 53 10.86 -10.60 -12.78
N ASP A 54 11.20 -11.48 -11.83
CA ASP A 54 10.64 -11.48 -10.48
C ASP A 54 10.97 -10.16 -9.76
N ARG A 55 9.92 -9.47 -9.29
CA ARG A 55 10.02 -8.21 -8.54
C ARG A 55 9.55 -8.31 -7.10
N THR A 56 9.29 -9.50 -6.59
CA THR A 56 8.75 -9.77 -5.25
C THR A 56 9.58 -9.09 -4.16
N LEU A 57 10.91 -9.13 -4.25
CA LEU A 57 11.79 -8.47 -3.26
C LEU A 57 11.77 -6.94 -3.36
N TYR A 58 11.63 -6.38 -4.57
CA TYR A 58 11.47 -4.95 -4.75
C TYR A 58 10.16 -4.45 -4.13
N GLU A 59 9.11 -5.24 -4.28
CA GLU A 59 7.77 -4.93 -3.77
C GLU A 59 7.67 -5.13 -2.27
N LEU A 60 8.33 -6.16 -1.74
CA LEU A 60 8.55 -6.32 -0.30
C LEU A 60 9.28 -5.10 0.27
N ALA A 61 10.33 -4.60 -0.40
CA ALA A 61 11.03 -3.40 0.08
C ALA A 61 10.08 -2.19 0.14
N ALA A 62 9.20 -2.01 -0.85
CA ALA A 62 8.18 -0.97 -0.83
C ALA A 62 7.17 -1.16 0.31
N PHE A 63 6.72 -2.39 0.56
CA PHE A 63 5.85 -2.75 1.67
C PHE A 63 6.48 -2.40 3.02
N LEU A 64 7.71 -2.86 3.25
CA LEU A 64 8.47 -2.62 4.48
C LEU A 64 8.72 -1.12 4.69
N LYS A 65 9.06 -0.39 3.63
CA LYS A 65 9.22 1.07 3.68
C LYS A 65 7.92 1.75 4.09
N THR A 66 6.78 1.31 3.56
CA THR A 66 5.46 1.87 3.88
C THR A 66 5.13 1.70 5.37
N ILE A 67 5.36 0.51 5.94
CA ILE A 67 5.19 0.28 7.38
C ILE A 67 6.09 1.21 8.20
N ALA A 68 7.36 1.32 7.81
CA ALA A 68 8.33 2.15 8.53
C ALA A 68 7.98 3.64 8.49
N MET A 69 7.46 4.13 7.35
CA MET A 69 7.12 5.56 7.17
C MET A 69 5.80 5.95 7.84
N ASN A 70 4.84 5.03 7.97
CA ASN A 70 3.52 5.32 8.53
C ASN A 70 3.48 5.34 10.07
N GLY A 71 4.63 5.21 10.74
CA GLY A 71 4.69 5.32 12.20
C GLY A 71 3.93 4.21 12.94
N VAL A 72 3.81 3.02 12.35
CA VAL A 72 3.09 1.88 12.92
C VAL A 72 3.65 1.54 14.32
N GLU A 73 2.80 1.64 15.35
CA GLU A 73 3.18 1.36 16.74
C GLU A 73 3.43 -0.13 16.97
N ASP A 74 2.55 -0.99 16.45
CA ASP A 74 2.72 -2.45 16.50
C ASP A 74 2.54 -3.04 15.10
N ILE A 75 3.62 -3.54 14.53
CA ILE A 75 3.63 -4.12 13.18
C ILE A 75 2.71 -5.33 13.05
N ARG A 76 2.43 -6.05 14.15
CA ARG A 76 1.61 -7.27 14.13
C ARG A 76 0.18 -6.97 13.69
N THR A 77 -0.34 -5.79 14.02
CA THR A 77 -1.67 -5.32 13.57
C THR A 77 -1.74 -5.18 12.04
N VAL A 78 -0.62 -4.80 11.42
CA VAL A 78 -0.53 -4.73 9.96
C VAL A 78 -0.44 -6.14 9.40
N LEU A 79 0.49 -6.96 9.91
CA LEU A 79 0.73 -8.31 9.38
C LEU A 79 -0.49 -9.23 9.52
N GLU A 80 -1.29 -9.08 10.58
CA GLU A 80 -2.55 -9.83 10.75
C GLU A 80 -3.51 -9.61 9.57
N ASN A 81 -3.60 -8.37 9.06
CA ASN A 81 -4.41 -8.03 7.88
C ASN A 81 -3.87 -8.61 6.55
N TYR A 82 -2.69 -9.23 6.58
CA TYR A 82 -2.09 -9.92 5.43
C TYR A 82 -1.92 -11.42 5.69
N ALA A 83 -2.16 -11.91 6.90
CA ALA A 83 -1.87 -13.30 7.28
C ALA A 83 -2.77 -14.32 6.57
N LEU A 84 -3.99 -13.91 6.21
CA LEU A 84 -4.97 -14.71 5.47
C LEU A 84 -4.82 -14.59 3.94
N GLU A 85 -3.96 -13.69 3.47
CA GLU A 85 -3.72 -13.54 2.04
C GLU A 85 -2.85 -14.70 1.54
N ASP A 86 -3.18 -15.22 0.36
CA ASP A 86 -2.35 -16.24 -0.31
C ASP A 86 -0.99 -15.68 -0.69
N ASP A 87 -0.95 -14.42 -1.14
CA ASP A 87 0.25 -13.66 -1.44
C ASP A 87 0.15 -12.25 -0.80
N PRO A 88 0.79 -12.04 0.36
CA PRO A 88 0.79 -10.75 1.06
C PRO A 88 1.30 -9.57 0.21
N ILE A 89 2.27 -9.82 -0.67
CA ILE A 89 2.91 -8.78 -1.49
C ILE A 89 2.00 -8.39 -2.65
N GLU A 90 1.35 -9.37 -3.27
CA GLU A 90 0.34 -9.11 -4.29
C GLU A 90 -0.87 -8.36 -3.71
N ALA A 91 -1.35 -8.79 -2.53
CA ALA A 91 -2.43 -8.11 -1.82
C ALA A 91 -2.07 -6.65 -1.48
N PHE A 92 -0.82 -6.39 -1.10
CA PHE A 92 -0.33 -5.04 -0.85
C PHE A 92 -0.38 -4.17 -2.12
N LYS A 93 0.10 -4.68 -3.26
CA LYS A 93 0.03 -3.95 -4.53
C LYS A 93 -1.39 -3.59 -4.92
N LYS A 94 -2.29 -4.56 -4.90
CA LYS A 94 -3.70 -4.36 -5.26
C LYS A 94 -4.33 -3.26 -4.42
N ARG A 95 -4.03 -3.24 -3.11
CA ARG A 95 -4.47 -2.17 -2.21
C ARG A 95 -3.87 -0.80 -2.57
N GLN A 96 -2.58 -0.73 -2.90
CA GLN A 96 -1.94 0.52 -3.33
C GLN A 96 -2.55 1.06 -4.64
N GLU A 97 -2.81 0.17 -5.60
CA GLU A 97 -3.45 0.53 -6.87
C GLU A 97 -4.88 1.03 -6.68
N LEU A 98 -5.68 0.36 -5.85
CA LEU A 98 -7.03 0.81 -5.50
C LEU A 98 -7.03 2.21 -4.89
N LEU A 99 -6.17 2.45 -3.89
CA LEU A 99 -6.07 3.76 -3.24
C LEU A 99 -5.66 4.86 -4.24
N ALA A 100 -4.74 4.56 -5.16
CA ALA A 100 -4.32 5.51 -6.20
C ALA A 100 -5.45 5.82 -7.19
N GLN A 101 -6.24 4.81 -7.59
CA GLN A 101 -7.39 4.99 -8.46
C GLN A 101 -8.48 5.83 -7.80
N GLU A 102 -8.79 5.55 -6.53
CA GLU A 102 -9.76 6.33 -5.75
C GLU A 102 -9.33 7.80 -5.63
N GLU A 103 -8.06 8.07 -5.36
CA GLU A 103 -7.57 9.45 -5.27
C GLU A 103 -7.66 10.17 -6.63
N GLN A 104 -7.30 9.49 -7.72
CA GLN A 104 -7.40 10.05 -9.07
C GLN A 104 -8.85 10.38 -9.46
N GLN A 105 -9.80 9.51 -9.08
CA GLN A 105 -11.23 9.76 -9.25
C GLN A 105 -11.67 10.99 -8.45
N ARG A 106 -11.33 11.06 -7.16
CA ARG A 106 -11.63 12.23 -6.30
C ARG A 106 -11.08 13.54 -6.88
N ILE A 107 -9.86 13.53 -7.41
CA ILE A 107 -9.24 14.69 -8.05
C ILE A 107 -10.02 15.09 -9.31
N THR A 108 -10.40 14.11 -10.14
CA THR A 108 -11.15 14.32 -11.39
C THR A 108 -12.55 14.87 -11.12
N ASP A 109 -13.30 14.28 -10.20
CA ASP A 109 -14.65 14.72 -9.82
C ASP A 109 -14.63 16.14 -9.26
N ARG A 110 -13.64 16.44 -8.40
CA ARG A 110 -13.44 17.80 -7.86
C ARG A 110 -13.10 18.80 -8.96
N SER A 111 -12.42 18.39 -10.04
CA SER A 111 -12.14 19.26 -11.19
C SER A 111 -13.38 19.52 -12.05
N GLN A 112 -14.24 18.51 -12.27
CA GLN A 112 -15.47 18.63 -13.06
C GLN A 112 -16.54 19.46 -12.35
N GLN A 113 -16.65 19.36 -11.02
CA GLN A 113 -17.54 20.23 -10.23
C GLN A 113 -17.12 21.72 -10.31
N LYS A 114 -15.81 22.01 -10.38
CA LYS A 114 -15.32 23.39 -10.54
C LYS A 114 -15.57 23.97 -11.93
N SER A 115 -15.52 23.15 -13.00
CA SER A 115 -15.80 23.63 -14.36
C SER A 115 -17.29 23.84 -14.64
N SER A 116 -18.16 23.02 -14.05
CA SER A 116 -19.63 23.17 -14.15
C SER A 116 -20.17 24.37 -13.36
N GLY A 117 -19.49 24.80 -12.30
CA GLY A 117 -19.81 26.04 -11.55
C GLY A 117 -19.46 27.35 -12.28
N LEU A 118 -18.68 27.31 -13.37
CA LEU A 118 -18.28 28.48 -14.16
C LEU A 118 -19.07 28.63 -15.48
N SER A 119 -20.06 27.75 -15.74
CA SER A 119 -20.83 27.70 -17.00
C SER A 119 -22.17 28.48 -17.00
N LEU A 120 -22.43 29.32 -16.00
CA LEU A 120 -23.68 30.11 -15.89
C LEU A 120 -23.48 31.63 -16.09
N GLY A 121 -22.37 32.07 -16.68
CA GLY A 121 -21.99 33.49 -16.77
C GLY A 121 -21.84 34.12 -18.17
N SER A 122 -22.09 33.40 -19.27
CA SER A 122 -21.77 33.90 -20.64
C SER A 122 -22.95 34.53 -21.42
N LEU A 123 -24.05 34.94 -20.78
CA LEU A 123 -25.25 35.43 -21.49
C LEU A 123 -25.64 36.90 -21.24
N THR A 124 -24.74 37.79 -20.82
CA THR A 124 -25.08 39.22 -20.68
C THR A 124 -24.03 40.15 -21.28
N SER A 125 -24.00 40.29 -22.61
CA SER A 125 -23.32 41.44 -23.25
C SER A 125 -23.88 41.87 -24.61
N LYS A 126 -25.05 41.36 -25.05
CA LYS A 126 -25.61 41.71 -26.37
C LYS A 126 -27.07 42.20 -26.40
N LEU A 127 -27.67 42.50 -25.26
CA LEU A 127 -28.91 43.29 -25.23
C LEU A 127 -28.52 44.74 -24.93
N TRP A 128 -29.10 45.70 -25.66
CA TRP A 128 -28.78 47.15 -25.70
C TRP A 128 -27.84 47.63 -26.82
N GLN A 129 -28.14 47.23 -28.06
CA GLN A 129 -28.08 48.19 -29.17
C GLN A 129 -29.52 48.51 -29.58
N ARG A 130 -30.12 49.53 -28.95
CA ARG A 130 -31.41 50.08 -29.37
C ARG A 130 -31.26 51.58 -29.66
N SER A 131 -31.13 51.85 -30.95
CA SER A 131 -31.63 53.00 -31.72
C SER A 131 -31.89 54.33 -31.01
N LYS A 132 -31.27 55.39 -31.53
CA LYS A 132 -31.89 56.72 -31.60
C LYS A 132 -31.86 57.24 -33.04
N PRO A 133 -33.00 57.70 -33.60
CA PRO A 133 -33.06 58.48 -34.83
C PRO A 133 -32.98 59.98 -34.54
N GLN A 134 -32.57 60.70 -35.59
CA GLN A 134 -32.52 62.16 -35.81
C GLN A 134 -31.54 62.99 -34.97
#